data_AF-A0A3Q3IF58-F1
#
_entry.id   AF-A0A3Q3IF58-F1
#
_cell.length_a   1.000
_cell.length_b   1.000
_cell.length_c   1.000
_cell.angle_alpha   90.00
_cell.angle_beta   90.00
_cell.angle_gamma   90.00
#
_symmetry.space_group_name_H-M   'P 1'
#
loop_
_entity.id
_entity.type
_entity.pdbx_description
1 polymer ?
#
loop_
_entity_poly.entity_id
_entity_poly.type
_entity_poly.pdbx_seq_one_letter_code
_entity_poly.pdbx_strand_id
1 'polypeptide(L)'
;SERLKSSMDRSEDPIINNKVEPVPLPAPDSPPLANLAQCIVSGWGVTWLNSYTLSPVLNSVDVNIFSNCKYYYYFFRITDNMICAGSLYGGKDSCQVRH
;
A
#
# COMPACT_ATOMS: atom_id res chain seq x y z
N SER A 1 3.69 -5.54 6.09
CA SER A 1 4.67 -5.56 4.98
C SER A 1 3.94 -6.01 3.74
N GLU A 2 4.13 -5.32 2.62
CA GLU A 2 3.48 -5.66 1.35
C GLU A 2 4.52 -6.10 0.32
N ARG A 3 4.14 -7.08 -0.53
CA ARG A 3 5.02 -7.64 -1.58
C ARG A 3 4.93 -6.78 -2.84
N LEU A 4 6.08 -6.49 -3.46
CA LEU A 4 6.14 -5.74 -4.72
C LEU A 4 5.49 -6.54 -5.88
N LYS A 5 4.79 -5.80 -6.75
CA LYS A 5 3.71 -6.19 -7.69
C LYS A 5 3.99 -7.44 -8.57
N SER A 6 2.90 -8.12 -8.94
CA SER A 6 2.85 -9.08 -10.07
C SER A 6 2.30 -8.38 -11.32
N SER A 7 2.78 -8.75 -12.51
CA SER A 7 2.20 -8.29 -13.79
C SER A 7 0.97 -9.12 -14.15
N MET A 8 -0.06 -8.48 -14.71
CA MET A 8 -1.27 -9.12 -15.22
C MET A 8 -1.47 -8.62 -16.66
N ASP A 9 -1.53 -9.55 -17.61
CA ASP A 9 -1.83 -9.24 -19.01
C ASP A 9 -3.35 -9.31 -19.23
N ARG A 10 -3.91 -8.36 -19.98
CA ARG A 10 -5.34 -8.31 -20.30
C ARG A 10 -5.56 -8.66 -21.77
N SER A 11 -6.69 -9.29 -22.07
CA SER A 11 -7.07 -9.64 -23.44
C SER A 11 -7.32 -8.42 -24.34
N GLU A 12 -7.66 -7.27 -23.76
CA GLU A 12 -7.93 -6.02 -24.47
C GLU A 12 -7.31 -4.83 -23.72
N ASP A 13 -6.89 -3.82 -24.49
CA ASP A 13 -6.32 -2.59 -23.96
C ASP A 13 -7.39 -1.70 -23.30
N PRO A 14 -7.09 -1.04 -22.17
CA PRO A 14 -8.01 -0.10 -21.54
C PRO A 14 -8.20 1.15 -22.39
N ILE A 15 -9.45 1.63 -22.46
CA ILE A 15 -9.74 2.96 -22.97
C ILE A 15 -9.40 3.99 -21.88
N ILE A 16 -8.36 4.79 -22.13
CA ILE A 16 -7.93 5.88 -21.25
C ILE A 16 -8.93 7.04 -21.32
N ASN A 17 -9.32 7.56 -20.16
CA ASN A 17 -10.29 8.66 -20.03
C ASN A 17 -10.11 9.38 -18.67
N ASN A 18 -11.02 10.30 -18.34
CA ASN A 18 -10.98 11.07 -17.09
C ASN A 18 -11.14 10.26 -15.79
N LYS A 19 -11.40 8.95 -15.87
CA LYS A 19 -11.52 8.02 -14.74
C LYS A 19 -10.52 6.87 -14.81
N VAL A 20 -9.73 6.76 -15.89
CA VAL A 20 -8.81 5.64 -16.13
C VAL A 20 -7.50 6.20 -16.66
N GLU A 21 -6.45 6.11 -15.84
CA GLU A 21 -5.10 6.55 -16.18
C GLU A 21 -4.06 5.59 -15.58
N PRO A 22 -2.97 5.26 -16.31
CA PRO A 22 -1.88 4.45 -15.77
C PRO A 22 -1.08 5.18 -14.68
N VAL A 23 -0.65 4.43 -13.66
CA VAL A 23 0.23 4.96 -12.60
C VAL A 23 1.69 4.88 -13.06
N PRO A 24 2.48 5.97 -12.98
CA PRO A 24 3.89 5.94 -13.35
C PRO A 24 4.68 5.00 -12.44
N LEU A 25 5.61 4.25 -13.03
CA LEU A 25 6.54 3.42 -12.28
C LEU A 25 7.83 4.20 -11.99
N PRO A 26 8.42 4.05 -10.79
CA PRO A 26 9.71 4.63 -10.50
C PRO A 26 10.80 4.04 -11.41
N ALA A 27 11.78 4.86 -11.79
CA ALA A 27 12.92 4.39 -12.56
C ALA A 27 13.78 3.39 -11.75
N PRO A 28 14.48 2.45 -12.39
CA PRO A 28 15.28 1.43 -11.68
C PRO A 28 16.37 2.01 -10.75
N ASP A 29 16.85 3.22 -11.04
CA ASP A 29 17.86 3.97 -10.31
C ASP A 29 17.27 4.99 -9.31
N SER A 30 15.94 5.04 -9.18
CA SER A 30 15.29 5.90 -8.22
C SER A 30 15.72 5.55 -6.78
N PRO A 31 15.98 6.56 -5.93
CA PRO A 31 16.33 6.31 -4.55
C PRO A 31 15.16 5.63 -3.82
N PRO A 32 15.43 4.79 -2.80
CA PRO A 32 14.38 4.25 -1.94
C PRO A 32 13.53 5.37 -1.34
N LEU A 33 12.26 5.07 -1.06
CA LEU A 33 11.38 6.00 -0.37
C LEU A 33 12.00 6.45 0.96
N ALA A 34 11.99 7.76 1.19
CA ALA A 34 12.52 8.33 2.42
C ALA A 34 11.73 7.82 3.64
N ASN A 35 12.41 7.71 4.78
CA ASN A 35 11.72 7.40 6.03
C ASN A 35 10.70 8.51 6.35
N LEU A 36 9.52 8.11 6.80
CA LEU A 36 8.36 8.98 7.03
C LEU A 36 7.81 9.68 5.77
N ALA A 37 8.16 9.21 4.56
CA ALA A 37 7.47 9.65 3.35
C ALA A 37 5.98 9.29 3.44
N GLN A 38 5.11 10.26 3.14
CA GLN A 38 3.66 10.05 3.11
C GLN A 38 3.27 9.35 1.81
N CYS A 39 2.43 8.32 1.91
CA CYS A 39 1.90 7.56 0.79
C CYS A 39 0.40 7.31 1.00
N ILE A 40 -0.31 7.06 -0.09
CA ILE A 40 -1.74 6.74 -0.05
C ILE A 40 -1.90 5.27 -0.41
N VAL A 41 -2.63 4.53 0.42
CA VAL A 41 -3.07 3.17 0.12
C VAL A 41 -4.58 3.21 -0.12
N SER A 42 -5.03 2.64 -1.23
CA SER A 42 -6.45 2.62 -1.61
C SER A 42 -6.95 1.22 -1.87
N GLY A 43 -8.19 0.91 -1.46
CA GLY A 43 -8.81 -0.38 -1.74
C GLY A 43 -10.22 -0.54 -1.17
N TRP A 44 -10.84 -1.68 -1.48
CA TRP A 44 -12.16 -2.11 -1.00
C TRP A 44 -12.09 -3.14 0.12
N GLY A 45 -10.91 -3.27 0.75
CA GLY A 45 -10.65 -4.25 1.79
C GLY A 45 -11.58 -4.13 3.00
N VAL A 46 -11.44 -5.09 3.91
CA VAL A 46 -12.15 -5.06 5.20
C VAL A 46 -11.65 -3.89 6.04
N THR A 47 -12.57 -3.16 6.66
CA THR A 47 -12.24 -1.97 7.46
C THR A 47 -12.14 -2.26 8.97
N TRP A 48 -12.37 -3.52 9.35
CA TRP A 48 -12.45 -4.00 10.72
C TRP A 48 -11.84 -5.39 10.84
N LEU A 49 -11.10 -5.62 11.93
CA LEU A 49 -10.61 -6.94 12.30
C LEU A 49 -11.80 -7.91 12.45
N ASN A 50 -11.69 -9.10 11.85
CA ASN A 50 -12.72 -10.16 11.83
C ASN A 50 -14.01 -9.85 11.06
N SER A 51 -14.04 -8.78 10.24
CA SER A 51 -15.10 -8.61 9.25
C SER A 51 -14.80 -9.46 8.02
N TYR A 52 -15.85 -10.05 7.44
CA TYR A 52 -15.80 -10.67 6.11
C TYR A 52 -16.42 -9.78 5.03
N THR A 53 -16.96 -8.64 5.43
CA THR A 53 -17.63 -7.70 4.53
C THR A 53 -16.62 -6.72 3.96
N LEU A 54 -16.50 -6.73 2.64
CA LEU A 54 -15.73 -5.74 1.88
C LEU A 54 -16.44 -4.40 1.86
N SER A 55 -15.68 -3.32 1.73
CA SER A 55 -16.28 -2.00 1.60
C SER A 55 -16.98 -1.85 0.24
N PRO A 56 -18.23 -1.34 0.18
CA PRO A 56 -18.92 -1.09 -1.08
C PRO A 56 -18.35 0.12 -1.85
N VAL A 57 -17.49 0.90 -1.20
CA VAL A 57 -16.86 2.10 -1.78
C VAL A 57 -15.34 1.99 -1.69
N LEU A 58 -14.65 2.65 -2.62
CA LEU A 58 -13.18 2.73 -2.56
C LEU A 58 -12.79 3.59 -1.37
N ASN A 59 -11.95 3.05 -0.48
CA ASN A 59 -11.37 3.80 0.62
C ASN A 59 -9.92 4.13 0.33
N SER A 60 -9.42 5.19 0.96
CA SER A 60 -8.02 5.58 0.93
C SER A 60 -7.55 5.98 2.32
N VAL A 61 -6.31 5.63 2.64
CA VAL A 61 -5.66 5.99 3.91
C VAL A 61 -4.26 6.53 3.66
N ASP A 62 -3.93 7.62 4.34
CA ASP A 62 -2.59 8.17 4.39
C ASP A 62 -1.74 7.37 5.37
N VAL A 63 -0.59 6.90 4.91
CA VAL A 63 0.37 6.11 5.67
C VAL A 63 1.77 6.68 5.52
N ASN A 64 2.62 6.43 6.50
CA ASN A 64 4.02 6.82 6.49
C ASN A 64 4.89 5.60 6.22
N ILE A 65 5.92 5.77 5.39
CA ILE A 65 6.92 4.74 5.12
C ILE A 65 7.88 4.60 6.31
N PHE A 66 8.20 3.36 6.67
CA PHE A 66 9.19 3.02 7.70
C PHE A 66 10.34 2.23 7.08
N SER A 67 11.48 2.89 6.87
CA SER A 67 12.63 2.28 6.19
C SER A 67 13.32 1.19 7.02
N ASN A 68 13.21 1.24 8.35
CA ASN A 68 13.94 0.36 9.27
C ASN A 68 13.06 -0.68 9.99
N CYS A 69 11.87 -0.98 9.46
CA CYS A 69 10.93 -1.90 10.12
C CYS A 69 11.50 -3.32 10.36
N LYS A 70 12.43 -3.79 9.54
CA LYS A 70 13.12 -5.08 9.73
C LYS A 70 13.82 -5.19 11.09
N TYR A 71 14.36 -4.07 11.57
CA TYR A 71 15.01 -3.99 12.88
C TYR A 71 13.99 -4.02 14.04
N TYR A 72 12.84 -3.38 13.86
CA TYR A 72 11.85 -3.19 14.92
C TYR A 72 10.77 -4.28 15.00
N TYR A 73 10.41 -4.93 13.89
CA TYR A 73 9.19 -5.77 13.78
C TYR A 73 9.46 -7.24 13.43
N TYR A 74 10.55 -7.80 13.96
CA TYR A 74 11.06 -9.17 13.73
C TYR A 74 11.82 -9.39 12.41
N PHE A 75 13.13 -9.54 12.56
CA PHE A 75 14.13 -9.76 11.50
C PHE A 75 13.80 -10.88 10.50
N PHE A 76 13.02 -11.88 10.89
CA PHE A 76 12.75 -13.09 10.10
C PHE A 76 11.46 -13.05 9.28
N ARG A 77 10.61 -12.01 9.42
CA ARG A 77 9.35 -11.90 8.67
C ARG A 77 9.35 -10.86 7.56
N ILE A 78 10.32 -9.94 7.56
CA ILE A 78 10.41 -8.85 6.59
C ILE A 78 11.61 -9.11 5.68
N THR A 79 11.34 -9.31 4.39
CA THR A 79 12.38 -9.48 3.36
C THR A 79 12.68 -8.15 2.68
N ASP A 80 13.81 -8.07 1.98
CA ASP A 80 14.24 -6.82 1.32
C ASP A 80 13.35 -6.44 0.12
N ASN A 81 12.43 -7.33 -0.29
CA ASN A 81 11.44 -7.09 -1.35
C ASN A 81 10.10 -6.55 -0.81
N MET A 82 10.07 -6.11 0.45
CA MET A 82 8.88 -5.59 1.11
C MET A 82 9.09 -4.16 1.59
N ILE A 83 8.01 -3.39 1.55
CA ILE A 83 7.94 -2.05 2.14
C ILE A 83 7.06 -2.10 3.39
N CYS A 84 7.39 -1.28 4.37
CA CYS A 84 6.59 -1.10 5.58
C CYS A 84 5.96 0.30 5.56
N ALA A 85 4.65 0.33 5.75
CA ALA A 85 3.87 1.53 5.82
C ALA A 85 2.86 1.42 6.98
N GLY A 86 2.53 2.54 7.61
CA GLY A 86 1.51 2.60 8.66
C GLY A 86 1.34 4.00 9.25
N SER A 87 0.44 4.15 10.22
CA SER A 87 0.26 5.41 10.96
C SER A 87 1.23 5.52 12.14
N LEU A 88 1.82 6.72 12.33
CA LEU A 88 2.66 7.02 13.49
C LEU A 88 1.89 6.99 14.82
N TYR A 89 0.60 7.34 14.79
CA TYR A 89 -0.23 7.50 15.98
C TYR A 89 -1.12 6.28 16.23
N GLY A 90 -0.95 5.21 15.45
CA GLY A 90 -1.87 4.07 15.44
C GLY A 90 -3.24 4.43 14.83
N GLY A 91 -4.17 3.48 14.87
CA GLY A 91 -5.58 3.67 14.43
C GLY A 91 -5.83 3.69 12.93
N LYS A 92 -4.81 3.91 12.09
CA LYS A 92 -4.92 3.93 10.62
C LYS A 92 -3.88 2.98 10.01
N ASP A 93 -4.37 1.93 9.36
CA ASP A 93 -3.59 0.95 8.62
C ASP A 93 -4.45 0.39 7.46
N SER A 94 -3.88 -0.37 6.52
CA SER A 94 -4.59 -0.90 5.34
C SER A 94 -5.91 -1.64 5.66
N CYS A 95 -6.05 -2.17 6.88
CA CYS A 95 -7.22 -2.90 7.37
C CYS A 95 -8.03 -2.17 8.47
N GLN A 96 -7.68 -0.93 8.82
CA GLN A 96 -8.31 -0.17 9.91
C GLN A 96 -8.55 1.29 9.52
N VAL A 97 -9.82 1.72 9.54
CA VAL A 97 -10.25 3.03 8.99
C VAL A 97 -10.88 3.96 10.06
N ARG A 98 -10.60 3.78 11.37
CA ARG A 98 -11.08 4.70 12.44
C ARG A 98 -9.95 5.04 13.40
N HIS A 99 -9.66 6.27 13.82
CA HIS A 99 -10.28 7.60 13.73
C HIS A 99 -9.22 8.63 13.28
#